data_AF-A0A6P0KE59-F1
#
_entry.id   AF-A0A6P0KE59-F1
#
_cell.length_a   1.000
_cell.length_b   1.000
_cell.length_c   1.000
_cell.angle_alpha   90.00
_cell.angle_beta   90.00
_cell.angle_gamma   90.00
#
_symmetry.space_group_name_H-M   'P 1'
#
loop_
_entity.id
_entity.type
_entity.pdbx_description
1 polymer ?
#
loop_
_entity_poly.entity_id
_entity_poly.type
_entity_poly.pdbx_seq_one_letter_code
_entity_poly.pdbx_strand_id
1 'polypeptide(L)'
;MRSLNAPQHVLKHLWNAEWSVMGGIKRRLRISGMVSLMGVLGWSGLQGCGRQTRQIQSLQRLQQYPKAVMVEGIVRDRVPLIGQSVYELQDSSGTIWVLSSSPNEVPTIGVSVRVEGDVHYQPMPELSDESFKPPEDSYYLKELRHHIIDP
;
A
#
# COMPACT_ATOMS: atom_id res chain seq x y z
N MET A 1 -35.26 34.22 -34.76
CA MET A 1 -33.89 34.16 -35.34
C MET A 1 -32.93 34.92 -34.44
N ARG A 2 -32.15 34.23 -33.60
CA ARG A 2 -30.81 34.63 -33.13
C ARG A 2 -30.05 33.34 -32.81
N SER A 3 -29.23 32.93 -33.75
CA SER A 3 -28.17 31.93 -33.54
C SER A 3 -26.94 32.70 -33.07
N LEU A 4 -26.41 32.35 -31.89
CA LEU A 4 -25.00 32.55 -31.56
C LEU A 4 -24.55 31.40 -30.68
N ASN A 5 -23.67 30.58 -31.27
CA ASN A 5 -22.87 29.53 -30.65
C ASN A 5 -22.29 29.95 -29.30
N ALA A 6 -22.44 29.08 -28.29
CA ALA A 6 -21.58 29.12 -27.11
C ALA A 6 -20.23 28.44 -27.45
N PRO A 7 -19.09 29.09 -27.17
CA PRO A 7 -17.76 28.62 -27.55
C PRO A 7 -17.24 27.49 -26.64
N GLN A 8 -16.62 26.50 -27.27
CA GLN A 8 -15.94 25.32 -26.71
C GLN A 8 -14.59 25.65 -26.02
N HIS A 9 -14.53 26.71 -25.20
CA HIS A 9 -13.28 27.12 -24.53
C HIS A 9 -13.49 27.25 -23.01
N VAL A 10 -13.56 26.11 -22.31
CA VAL A 10 -13.11 26.01 -20.91
C VAL A 10 -12.27 24.74 -20.80
N LEU A 11 -11.09 24.83 -21.40
CA LEU A 11 -10.03 23.82 -21.32
C LEU A 11 -9.23 24.03 -20.03
N LYS A 12 -9.04 22.93 -19.30
CA LYS A 12 -7.75 22.51 -18.71
C LYS A 12 -7.07 23.42 -17.67
N HIS A 13 -7.70 23.68 -16.52
CA HIS A 13 -6.95 24.32 -15.41
C HIS A 13 -7.26 23.82 -13.98
N LEU A 14 -7.65 22.56 -13.79
CA LEU A 14 -7.73 21.96 -12.43
C LEU A 14 -7.03 20.59 -12.33
N TRP A 15 -5.88 20.43 -12.99
CA TRP A 15 -4.97 19.31 -12.74
C TRP A 15 -3.53 19.79 -12.66
N ASN A 16 -3.18 20.47 -11.56
CA ASN A 16 -1.81 20.73 -11.16
C ASN A 16 -1.72 20.53 -9.63
N ALA A 17 -1.45 19.30 -9.20
CA ALA A 17 -0.87 19.05 -7.88
C ALA A 17 0.57 18.60 -8.11
N GLU A 18 1.42 19.57 -8.45
CA GLU A 18 2.86 19.48 -8.28
C GLU A 18 3.15 19.19 -6.80
N TRP A 19 3.67 18.01 -6.49
CA TRP A 19 4.37 17.77 -5.22
C TRP A 19 5.81 17.46 -5.56
N SER A 20 6.60 18.53 -5.69
CA SER A 20 8.05 18.43 -5.63
C SER A 20 8.59 19.56 -4.75
N VAL A 21 9.03 19.14 -3.56
CA VAL A 21 10.15 19.67 -2.78
C VAL A 21 10.07 21.11 -2.24
N MET A 22 9.93 21.23 -0.90
CA MET A 22 11.01 21.66 0.03
C MET A 22 10.52 22.43 1.26
N GLY A 23 11.18 22.18 2.39
CA GLY A 23 11.31 23.12 3.51
C GLY A 23 10.59 22.65 4.77
N GLY A 24 11.17 21.82 5.63
CA GLY A 24 12.51 22.00 6.20
C GLY A 24 12.38 22.73 7.54
N ILE A 25 12.11 21.96 8.59
CA ILE A 25 11.95 22.40 9.98
C ILE A 25 13.28 23.02 10.46
N LYS A 26 13.32 24.34 10.62
CA LYS A 26 14.49 25.05 11.17
C LYS A 26 14.58 24.85 12.68
N ARG A 27 15.33 23.85 13.14
CA ARG A 27 15.83 23.80 14.53
C ARG A 27 17.29 24.23 14.56
N ARG A 28 17.49 25.44 15.06
CA ARG A 28 18.78 26.14 15.19
C ARG A 28 19.49 25.62 16.44
N LEU A 29 20.37 24.65 16.30
CA LEU A 29 21.25 24.21 17.37
C LEU A 29 22.70 24.54 16.97
N ARG A 30 23.30 25.51 17.66
CA ARG A 30 24.73 25.83 17.57
C ARG A 30 25.50 24.65 18.16
N ILE A 31 26.28 23.96 17.34
CA ILE A 31 27.37 23.11 17.84
C ILE A 31 28.64 23.58 17.16
N SER A 32 29.42 24.30 17.95
CA SER A 32 30.78 24.71 17.69
C SER A 32 31.71 23.51 17.89
N GLY A 33 32.66 23.29 16.97
CA GLY A 33 33.89 22.54 17.29
C GLY A 33 34.35 21.50 16.28
N MET A 34 35.33 21.90 15.46
CA MET A 34 36.60 21.19 15.22
C MET A 34 36.55 19.72 14.75
N VAL A 35 36.60 19.51 13.42
CA VAL A 35 36.88 18.20 12.81
C VAL A 35 38.40 18.03 12.68
N SER A 36 38.96 17.21 13.56
CA SER A 36 40.36 16.77 13.52
C SER A 36 40.51 15.56 12.60
N LEU A 37 41.45 15.64 11.65
CA LEU A 37 41.87 14.56 10.76
C LEU A 37 42.61 13.47 11.56
N MET A 38 42.04 12.27 11.70
CA MET A 38 42.78 11.01 11.94
C MET A 38 41.81 9.82 11.80
N GLY A 39 42.24 8.81 11.05
CA GLY A 39 41.39 7.76 10.51
C GLY A 39 40.85 6.74 11.51
N VAL A 40 39.73 6.14 11.13
CA VAL A 40 39.33 4.80 11.55
C VAL A 40 38.75 4.10 10.31
N LEU A 41 39.53 3.16 9.77
CA LEU A 41 39.00 2.01 9.04
C LEU A 41 38.16 1.21 10.05
N GLY A 42 36.84 1.27 9.93
CA GLY A 42 35.93 0.80 10.97
C GLY A 42 34.63 0.25 10.44
N TRP A 43 34.72 -0.99 9.97
CA TRP A 43 33.77 -2.06 10.24
C TRP A 43 32.31 -1.91 9.73
N SER A 44 32.03 -2.74 8.72
CA SER A 44 30.74 -3.17 8.20
C SER A 44 29.63 -3.29 9.24
N GLY A 45 28.48 -2.65 8.97
CA GLY A 45 27.30 -2.79 9.82
C GLY A 45 26.02 -2.19 9.26
N LEU A 46 25.85 -2.10 7.94
CA LEU A 46 24.51 -1.90 7.36
C LEU A 46 23.78 -3.26 7.35
N GLN A 47 23.42 -3.74 8.54
CA GLN A 47 22.48 -4.86 8.64
C GLN A 47 21.10 -4.32 8.30
N GLY A 48 20.59 -4.73 7.14
CA GLY A 48 19.28 -4.34 6.65
C GLY A 48 18.20 -4.68 7.67
N CYS A 49 17.42 -3.66 8.07
CA CYS A 49 16.18 -3.85 8.81
C CYS A 49 15.13 -4.42 7.83
N GLY A 50 15.23 -5.71 7.53
CA GLY A 50 14.26 -6.42 6.69
C GLY A 50 13.05 -6.82 7.54
N ARG A 51 11.92 -6.15 7.31
CA ARG A 51 10.62 -6.54 7.88
C ARG A 51 10.35 -8.01 7.48
N GLN A 52 10.16 -8.89 8.45
CA GLN A 52 10.03 -10.34 8.18
C GLN A 52 8.70 -10.63 7.45
N THR A 53 8.76 -11.34 6.32
CA THR A 53 7.56 -11.88 5.64
C THR A 53 6.90 -12.92 6.54
N ARG A 54 5.58 -12.86 6.70
CA ARG A 54 4.80 -13.81 7.49
C ARG A 54 3.88 -14.65 6.62
N GLN A 55 3.61 -15.87 7.08
CA GLN A 55 2.60 -16.75 6.50
C GLN A 55 1.20 -16.22 6.80
N ILE A 56 0.29 -16.34 5.83
CA ILE A 56 -1.09 -15.85 5.92
C ILE A 56 -1.84 -16.46 7.11
N GLN A 57 -1.75 -17.77 7.33
CA GLN A 57 -2.43 -18.45 8.46
C GLN A 57 -2.02 -17.89 9.83
N SER A 58 -0.79 -17.37 9.94
CA SER A 58 -0.28 -16.81 11.20
C SER A 58 -0.91 -15.46 11.57
N LEU A 59 -1.58 -14.79 10.61
CA LEU A 59 -2.21 -13.49 10.84
C LEU A 59 -3.40 -13.58 11.80
N GLN A 60 -4.07 -14.72 11.86
CA GLN A 60 -5.18 -14.97 12.80
C GLN A 60 -4.76 -14.86 14.28
N ARG A 61 -3.45 -14.99 14.59
CA ARG A 61 -2.91 -14.81 15.94
C ARG A 61 -2.64 -13.35 16.31
N LEU A 62 -2.78 -12.41 15.38
CA LEU A 62 -2.47 -10.99 15.58
C LEU A 62 -3.66 -10.17 16.14
N GLN A 63 -4.66 -10.84 16.71
CA GLN A 63 -5.98 -10.33 17.14
C GLN A 63 -5.99 -9.02 17.94
N GLN A 64 -4.84 -8.58 18.48
CA GLN A 64 -4.80 -7.51 19.46
C GLN A 64 -4.63 -6.11 18.87
N TYR A 65 -4.03 -5.91 17.68
CA TYR A 65 -3.86 -4.57 17.10
C TYR A 65 -3.66 -4.59 15.57
N PRO A 66 -4.13 -3.55 14.83
CA PRO A 66 -3.74 -3.36 13.45
C PRO A 66 -2.21 -3.22 13.40
N LYS A 67 -1.56 -4.21 12.82
CA LYS A 67 -0.12 -4.23 12.60
C LYS A 67 0.11 -4.34 11.11
N ALA A 68 0.94 -3.43 10.59
CA ALA A 68 1.50 -3.56 9.26
C ALA A 68 2.36 -4.82 9.20
N VAL A 69 1.86 -5.81 8.46
CA VAL A 69 2.52 -7.08 8.16
C VAL A 69 2.92 -7.12 6.70
N MET A 70 3.83 -8.04 6.39
CA MET A 70 4.23 -8.33 5.03
C MET A 70 3.87 -9.79 4.72
N VAL A 71 3.07 -10.00 3.69
CA VAL A 71 2.66 -11.32 3.20
C VAL A 71 3.08 -11.48 1.74
N GLU A 72 3.28 -12.72 1.30
CA GLU A 72 3.69 -13.05 -0.05
C GLU A 72 2.82 -14.20 -0.55
N GLY A 73 2.34 -14.11 -1.78
CA GLY A 73 1.47 -15.12 -2.35
C GLY A 73 1.11 -14.85 -3.81
N ILE A 74 0.32 -15.74 -4.38
CA ILE A 74 -0.17 -15.66 -5.75
C ILE A 74 -1.56 -15.04 -5.75
N VAL A 75 -1.81 -14.09 -6.64
CA VAL A 75 -3.15 -13.52 -6.83
C VAL A 75 -4.05 -14.56 -7.49
N ARG A 76 -5.14 -14.95 -6.84
CA ARG A 76 -6.09 -15.97 -7.33
C ARG A 76 -7.34 -15.39 -7.94
N ASP A 77 -7.86 -14.33 -7.35
CA ASP A 77 -9.09 -13.69 -7.82
C ASP A 77 -9.03 -12.17 -7.63
N ARG A 78 -9.90 -11.46 -8.34
CA ARG A 78 -10.09 -10.01 -8.23
C ARG A 78 -11.53 -9.61 -8.38
N VAL A 79 -11.93 -8.69 -7.52
CA VAL A 79 -13.23 -8.03 -7.58
C VAL A 79 -13.01 -6.53 -7.67
N PRO A 80 -13.22 -5.91 -8.84
CA PRO A 80 -13.23 -4.46 -8.96
C PRO A 80 -14.47 -3.90 -8.26
N LEU A 81 -14.30 -2.81 -7.52
CA LEU A 81 -15.36 -2.12 -6.78
C LEU A 81 -15.35 -0.63 -7.14
N ILE A 82 -16.40 0.10 -6.79
CA ILE A 82 -16.42 1.55 -6.97
C ILE A 82 -15.36 2.21 -6.08
N GLY A 83 -14.33 2.80 -6.69
CA GLY A 83 -13.28 3.57 -6.02
C GLY A 83 -12.19 2.76 -5.31
N GLN A 84 -12.30 1.43 -5.32
CA GLN A 84 -11.36 0.52 -4.67
C GLN A 84 -11.40 -0.85 -5.35
N SER A 85 -10.57 -1.79 -4.91
CA SER A 85 -10.61 -3.15 -5.44
C SER A 85 -10.17 -4.14 -4.38
N VAL A 86 -10.69 -5.35 -4.48
CA VAL A 86 -10.33 -6.43 -3.56
C VAL A 86 -9.75 -7.58 -4.37
N TYR A 87 -8.69 -8.19 -3.87
CA TYR A 87 -8.07 -9.33 -4.53
C TYR A 87 -7.74 -10.43 -3.53
N GLU A 88 -7.85 -11.69 -3.97
CA GLU A 88 -7.51 -12.84 -3.15
C GLU A 88 -6.03 -13.18 -3.35
N LEU A 89 -5.29 -13.21 -2.25
CA LEU A 89 -3.89 -13.62 -2.19
C LEU A 89 -3.80 -15.00 -1.53
N GLN A 90 -3.13 -15.94 -2.20
CA GLN A 90 -2.93 -17.30 -1.69
C GLN A 90 -1.45 -17.62 -1.50
N ASP A 91 -1.08 -18.13 -0.33
CA ASP A 91 0.22 -18.75 -0.07
C ASP A 91 0.05 -20.25 0.25
N SER A 92 1.13 -20.93 0.67
CA SER A 92 1.06 -22.34 1.06
C SER A 92 0.28 -22.60 2.35
N SER A 93 -0.03 -21.57 3.13
CA SER A 93 -0.70 -21.64 4.43
C SER A 93 -2.18 -21.30 4.37
N GLY A 94 -2.64 -20.58 3.34
CA GLY A 94 -4.05 -20.24 3.15
C GLY A 94 -4.28 -19.08 2.21
N THR A 95 -5.47 -18.49 2.29
CA THR A 95 -5.88 -17.32 1.50
C THR A 95 -6.22 -16.14 2.40
N ILE A 96 -6.04 -14.93 1.85
CA ILE A 96 -6.45 -13.67 2.48
C ILE A 96 -6.97 -12.73 1.41
N TRP A 97 -8.02 -11.98 1.76
CA TRP A 97 -8.50 -10.88 0.94
C TRP A 97 -7.71 -9.62 1.23
N VAL A 98 -7.21 -8.99 0.18
CA VAL A 98 -6.50 -7.71 0.24
C VAL A 98 -7.39 -6.62 -0.31
N LEU A 99 -7.63 -5.58 0.49
CA LEU A 99 -8.35 -4.38 0.09
C LEU A 99 -7.36 -3.31 -0.40
N SER A 100 -7.48 -2.94 -1.67
CA SER A 100 -6.70 -1.91 -2.34
C SER A 100 -7.50 -0.62 -2.53
N SER A 101 -6.90 0.52 -2.17
CA SER A 101 -7.49 1.84 -2.46
C SER A 101 -7.17 2.33 -3.88
N SER A 102 -6.33 1.59 -4.63
CA SER A 102 -5.90 1.93 -5.99
C SER A 102 -6.52 0.93 -6.99
N PRO A 103 -7.77 1.13 -7.44
CA PRO A 103 -8.48 0.14 -8.26
C PRO A 103 -7.79 -0.19 -9.59
N ASN A 104 -6.96 0.73 -10.11
CA ASN A 104 -6.25 0.54 -11.38
C ASN A 104 -4.85 -0.07 -11.22
N GLU A 105 -4.37 -0.28 -9.99
CA GLU A 105 -2.99 -0.73 -9.71
C GLU A 105 -2.98 -2.15 -9.11
N VAL A 106 -4.06 -2.91 -9.24
CA VAL A 106 -4.15 -4.24 -8.62
C VAL A 106 -3.38 -5.29 -9.43
N PRO A 107 -2.58 -6.18 -8.81
CA PRO A 107 -1.66 -7.07 -9.54
C PRO A 107 -2.34 -8.24 -10.25
N THR A 108 -1.94 -8.58 -11.49
CA THR A 108 -2.53 -9.61 -12.40
C THR A 108 -2.74 -11.00 -11.78
N ILE A 109 -3.81 -11.72 -12.17
CA ILE A 109 -4.14 -13.05 -11.63
C ILE A 109 -3.01 -14.00 -12.07
N GLY A 110 -2.57 -14.85 -11.15
CA GLY A 110 -1.45 -15.77 -11.36
C GLY A 110 -0.09 -15.18 -11.04
N VAL A 111 0.02 -13.88 -10.78
CA VAL A 111 1.29 -13.22 -10.43
C VAL A 111 1.59 -13.38 -8.94
N SER A 112 2.86 -13.62 -8.62
CA SER A 112 3.37 -13.62 -7.25
C SER A 112 3.65 -12.20 -6.79
N VAL A 113 3.06 -11.82 -5.65
CA VAL A 113 3.18 -10.48 -5.08
C VAL A 113 3.50 -10.51 -3.60
N ARG A 114 4.31 -9.54 -3.18
CA ARG A 114 4.53 -9.20 -1.79
C ARG A 114 3.65 -8.03 -1.43
N VAL A 115 2.78 -8.18 -0.43
CA VAL A 115 1.88 -7.13 0.02
C VAL A 115 2.26 -6.73 1.43
N GLU A 116 2.43 -5.43 1.64
CA GLU A 116 2.50 -4.84 2.96
C GLU A 116 1.16 -4.16 3.26
N GLY A 117 0.59 -4.46 4.42
CA GLY A 117 -0.70 -3.90 4.80
C GLY A 117 -1.05 -4.13 6.25
N ASP A 118 -2.05 -3.39 6.72
CA ASP A 118 -2.59 -3.54 8.07
C ASP A 118 -3.61 -4.67 8.11
N VAL A 119 -3.46 -5.59 9.07
CA VAL A 119 -4.43 -6.67 9.30
C VAL A 119 -5.62 -6.10 10.06
N HIS A 120 -6.81 -6.32 9.52
CA HIS A 120 -8.06 -5.96 10.16
C HIS A 120 -8.92 -7.21 10.41
N TYR A 121 -9.56 -7.23 11.58
CA TYR A 121 -10.53 -8.25 11.99
C TYR A 121 -11.86 -7.56 12.25
N GLN A 122 -12.79 -7.69 11.32
CA GLN A 122 -14.19 -7.26 11.33
C GLN A 122 -14.71 -7.39 9.89
N PRO A 123 -16.04 -7.36 9.67
CA PRO A 123 -16.56 -7.28 8.31
C PRO A 123 -15.88 -6.11 7.60
N MET A 124 -15.34 -6.37 6.41
CA MET A 124 -14.86 -5.31 5.52
C MET A 124 -15.97 -4.26 5.42
N PRO A 125 -15.66 -2.95 5.46
CA PRO A 125 -16.68 -1.91 5.37
C PRO A 125 -17.61 -2.22 4.19
N GLU A 126 -18.93 -2.10 4.38
CA GLU A 126 -19.93 -2.36 3.33
C GLU A 126 -19.47 -1.71 2.04
N LEU A 127 -19.00 -2.55 1.14
CA LEU A 127 -18.58 -2.12 -0.18
C LEU A 127 -19.86 -1.69 -0.86
N SER A 128 -19.87 -0.51 -1.45
CA SER A 128 -21.07 0.10 -2.06
C SER A 128 -21.69 -0.71 -3.20
N ASP A 129 -21.09 -1.87 -3.52
CA ASP A 129 -21.56 -2.85 -4.47
C ASP A 129 -21.96 -4.14 -3.72
N GLU A 130 -23.25 -4.47 -3.72
CA GLU A 130 -23.82 -5.71 -3.13
C GLU A 130 -23.23 -7.01 -3.74
N SER A 131 -22.36 -6.87 -4.76
CA SER A 131 -21.76 -7.97 -5.51
C SER A 131 -20.62 -8.70 -4.77
N PHE A 132 -20.06 -8.12 -3.72
CA PHE A 132 -19.00 -8.75 -2.94
C PHE A 132 -19.30 -8.74 -1.46
N LYS A 133 -19.58 -9.92 -0.91
CA LYS A 133 -19.69 -10.15 0.52
C LYS A 133 -18.49 -11.00 0.96
N PRO A 134 -17.48 -10.44 1.66
CA PRO A 134 -16.41 -11.26 2.21
C PRO A 134 -16.99 -12.24 3.23
N PRO A 135 -16.29 -13.36 3.51
CA PRO A 135 -16.75 -14.29 4.53
C PRO A 135 -16.95 -13.58 5.87
N GLU A 136 -18.10 -13.79 6.50
CA GLU A 136 -18.33 -13.33 7.88
C GLU A 136 -17.25 -13.94 8.78
N ASP A 137 -16.72 -13.14 9.71
CA ASP A 137 -15.61 -13.51 10.60
C ASP A 137 -14.24 -13.79 9.92
N SER A 138 -13.96 -13.16 8.78
CA SER A 138 -12.65 -13.23 8.12
C SER A 138 -11.71 -12.06 8.43
N TYR A 139 -10.42 -12.33 8.31
CA TYR A 139 -9.37 -11.31 8.34
C TYR A 139 -9.15 -10.78 6.92
N TYR A 140 -8.92 -9.48 6.80
CA TYR A 140 -8.48 -8.87 5.55
C TYR A 140 -7.25 -8.00 5.77
N LEU A 141 -6.50 -7.78 4.69
CA LEU A 141 -5.34 -6.91 4.68
C LEU A 141 -5.73 -5.59 4.00
N LYS A 142 -5.61 -4.46 4.68
CA LYS A 142 -5.70 -3.15 4.03
C LYS A 142 -4.33 -2.81 3.44
N GLU A 143 -4.25 -2.79 2.12
CA GLU A 143 -3.01 -2.60 1.39
C GLU A 143 -2.42 -1.20 1.65
N LEU A 144 -1.13 -1.18 1.99
CA LEU A 144 -0.31 0.04 2.03
C LEU A 144 0.56 0.14 0.78
N ARG A 145 1.11 -0.99 0.34
CA ARG A 145 1.89 -1.13 -0.90
C ARG A 145 2.02 -2.61 -1.26
N HIS A 146 2.18 -2.90 -2.55
CA HIS A 146 2.63 -4.22 -3.01
C HIS A 146 3.87 -4.11 -3.89
N HIS A 147 4.53 -5.24 -4.09
CA HIS A 147 5.65 -5.39 -5.00
C HIS A 147 5.50 -6.73 -5.73
N ILE A 148 5.55 -6.68 -7.07
CA ILE A 148 5.54 -7.89 -7.91
C ILE A 148 6.90 -8.56 -7.76
N ILE A 149 6.90 -9.87 -7.47
CA ILE A 149 8.12 -10.63 -7.19
C ILE A 149 8.59 -11.39 -8.43
N ASP A 150 7.67 -11.74 -9.34
CA ASP A 150 8.00 -12.46 -10.57
C ASP A 150 7.13 -11.93 -11.75
N PRO A 151 7.73 -11.64 -12.93
CA PRO A 151 7.01 -11.27 -14.15
C PRO A 151 6.47 -12.46 -14.95
#